data_AF-A0A0S6UG31-F1
#
_entry.id   AF-A0A0S6UG31-F1
#
_cell.length_a   1.000
_cell.length_b   1.000
_cell.length_c   1.000
_cell.angle_alpha   90.00
_cell.angle_beta   90.00
_cell.angle_gamma   90.00
#
_symmetry.space_group_name_H-M   'P 1'
#
loop_
_entity.id
_entity.type
_entity.pdbx_description
1 polymer ?
#
loop_
_entity_poly.entity_id
_entity_poly.type
_entity_poly.pdbx_seq_one_letter_code
_entity_poly.pdbx_strand_id
1 'polypeptide(L)'
;MVLLDPVLRPRLQELPFFPGVEPDPHKRPTRAMKNFSNAEFSPEVIEIMTTALEAAVATLPDPVHSSHVNALAESILRTASAGERNVADLQRIALMELQLAPRK
;
A
#
# COMPACT_ATOMS: atom_id res chain seq x y z
N MET A 1 2.75 12.37 -69.52
CA MET A 1 3.93 11.74 -68.91
C MET A 1 4.33 12.59 -67.71
N VAL A 2 4.28 11.99 -66.51
CA VAL A 2 4.77 12.43 -65.16
C VAL A 2 4.16 13.72 -64.55
N LEU A 3 3.88 13.87 -63.26
CA LEU A 3 4.08 13.09 -62.03
C LEU A 3 3.09 13.61 -60.95
N LEU A 4 2.48 12.72 -60.17
CA LEU A 4 1.56 13.02 -59.06
C LEU A 4 2.29 13.59 -57.82
N ASP A 5 1.60 14.45 -57.06
CA ASP A 5 2.02 15.05 -55.79
C ASP A 5 2.45 14.03 -54.71
N PRO A 6 3.40 14.38 -53.82
CA PRO A 6 3.96 13.48 -52.83
C PRO A 6 3.03 13.27 -51.62
N VAL A 7 2.63 12.02 -51.42
CA VAL A 7 2.11 11.51 -50.15
C VAL A 7 3.27 11.34 -49.16
N LEU A 8 3.10 11.84 -47.93
CA LEU A 8 3.33 11.16 -46.64
C LEU A 8 3.81 12.14 -45.55
N ARG A 9 2.92 12.39 -44.59
CA ARG A 9 3.33 12.78 -43.22
C ARG A 9 4.03 11.58 -42.58
N PRO A 10 5.23 11.74 -41.97
CA PRO A 10 5.85 10.65 -41.23
C PRO A 10 5.12 10.43 -39.89
N ARG A 11 4.60 9.22 -39.68
CA ARG A 11 4.17 8.74 -38.36
C ARG A 11 5.40 8.34 -37.55
N LEU A 12 5.72 9.13 -36.53
CA LEU A 12 6.65 8.73 -35.49
C LEU A 12 5.97 7.70 -34.57
N GLN A 13 6.75 6.66 -34.24
CA GLN A 13 6.57 5.66 -33.18
C GLN A 13 5.89 4.34 -33.58
N GLU A 14 6.57 3.57 -34.43
CA GLU A 14 6.44 2.11 -34.44
C GLU A 14 7.22 1.54 -33.25
N LEU A 15 6.52 1.17 -32.18
CA LEU A 15 7.04 0.23 -31.21
C LEU A 15 7.29 -1.11 -31.92
N PRO A 16 8.39 -1.83 -31.64
CA PRO A 16 8.64 -3.12 -32.27
C PRO A 16 7.44 -4.04 -32.00
N PHE A 17 6.77 -4.43 -33.08
CA PHE A 17 5.74 -5.46 -33.04
C PHE A 17 6.43 -6.76 -32.65
N PHE A 18 6.12 -7.28 -31.46
CA PHE A 18 6.56 -8.61 -31.04
C PHE A 18 5.52 -9.63 -31.53
N PRO A 19 5.77 -10.34 -32.65
CA PRO A 19 4.85 -11.37 -33.10
C PRO A 19 4.80 -12.49 -32.04
N GLY A 20 3.59 -12.78 -31.54
CA GLY A 20 3.35 -13.88 -30.59
C GLY A 20 3.13 -13.48 -29.12
N VAL A 21 3.21 -12.19 -28.78
CA VAL A 21 2.72 -11.68 -27.48
C VAL A 21 1.31 -11.12 -27.71
N GLU A 22 0.32 -12.01 -27.79
CA GLU A 22 -1.07 -11.57 -27.67
C GLU A 22 -1.23 -10.98 -26.26
N PRO A 23 -1.65 -9.71 -26.11
CA PRO A 23 -1.98 -9.18 -24.79
C PRO A 23 -3.15 -10.02 -24.27
N ASP A 24 -2.88 -10.84 -23.26
CA ASP A 24 -3.91 -11.67 -22.62
C ASP A 24 -5.11 -10.76 -22.25
N PRO A 25 -6.28 -10.94 -22.89
CA PRO A 25 -7.44 -10.09 -22.66
C PRO A 25 -7.97 -10.21 -21.21
N HIS A 26 -7.54 -11.23 -20.47
CA HIS A 26 -7.85 -11.44 -19.06
C HIS A 26 -6.83 -10.84 -18.11
N LYS A 27 -5.64 -10.47 -18.61
CA LYS A 27 -4.64 -9.77 -17.81
C LYS A 27 -4.97 -8.29 -17.79
N ARG A 28 -5.82 -7.92 -16.82
CA ARG A 28 -6.10 -6.51 -16.51
C ARG A 28 -4.75 -5.78 -16.40
N PRO A 29 -4.55 -4.65 -17.10
CA PRO A 29 -3.39 -3.81 -16.83
C PRO A 29 -3.42 -3.56 -15.33
N THR A 30 -2.35 -3.94 -14.63
CA THR A 30 -2.18 -3.64 -13.20
C THR A 30 -2.20 -2.13 -13.11
N ARG A 31 -3.39 -1.59 -12.88
CA ARG A 31 -3.65 -0.19 -12.63
C ARG A 31 -2.77 0.16 -11.44
N ALA A 32 -1.65 0.82 -11.70
CA ALA A 32 -0.81 1.41 -10.67
C ALA A 32 -1.76 2.10 -9.68
N MET A 33 -1.63 1.72 -8.42
CA MET A 33 -2.60 2.02 -7.37
C MET A 33 -2.92 3.51 -7.43
N LYS A 34 -4.19 3.86 -7.74
CA LYS A 34 -4.56 5.26 -7.94
C LYS A 34 -4.31 5.98 -6.61
N ASN A 35 -3.52 7.07 -6.65
CA ASN A 35 -3.35 7.97 -5.51
C ASN A 35 -4.73 8.25 -4.89
N PHE A 36 -4.93 7.78 -3.67
CA PHE A 36 -6.19 7.86 -2.97
C PHE A 36 -6.35 9.26 -2.38
N SER A 37 -6.72 10.23 -3.22
CA SER A 37 -6.91 11.62 -2.79
C SER A 37 -7.98 11.81 -1.69
N ASN A 38 -8.75 10.76 -1.37
CA ASN A 38 -9.79 10.74 -0.34
C ASN A 38 -9.54 9.69 0.78
N ALA A 39 -8.41 8.99 0.79
CA ALA A 39 -8.11 8.07 1.89
C ALA A 39 -7.53 8.85 3.07
N GLU A 40 -8.01 8.56 4.28
CA GLU A 40 -7.49 9.13 5.52
C GLU A 40 -6.01 8.77 5.73
N PHE A 41 -5.56 7.66 5.13
CA PHE A 41 -4.16 7.23 5.11
C PHE A 41 -3.70 6.88 3.69
N SER A 42 -2.47 7.26 3.35
CA SER A 42 -1.84 6.79 2.11
C SER A 42 -1.48 5.30 2.23
N PRO A 43 -1.30 4.58 1.10
CA PRO A 43 -0.88 3.18 1.14
C PRO A 43 0.41 2.93 1.92
N GLU A 44 1.38 3.83 1.78
CA GLU A 44 2.64 3.78 2.53
C GLU A 44 2.41 3.83 4.05
N VAL A 45 1.47 4.66 4.52
CA VAL A 45 1.12 4.73 5.94
C VAL A 45 0.41 3.45 6.39
N ILE A 46 -0.42 2.84 5.54
CA ILE A 46 -1.05 1.55 5.83
C ILE A 46 0.00 0.45 5.98
N GLU A 47 1.02 0.42 5.12
CA GLU A 47 2.13 -0.53 5.21
C GLU A 47 2.89 -0.36 6.54
N ILE A 48 3.23 0.88 6.90
CA ILE A 48 3.87 1.22 8.18
C ILE A 48 3.04 0.72 9.37
N MET A 49 1.73 1.01 9.39
CA MET A 49 0.83 0.58 10.48
C MET A 49 0.72 -0.95 10.55
N THR A 50 0.65 -1.61 9.40
CA THR A 50 0.55 -3.07 9.31
C THR A 50 1.82 -3.73 9.87
N THR A 51 3.00 -3.25 9.47
CA THR A 51 4.27 -3.76 9.98
C THR A 51 4.40 -3.55 11.49
N ALA A 52 4.00 -2.38 11.99
CA ALA A 52 4.03 -2.10 13.42
C ALA A 52 3.09 -3.04 14.21
N LEU A 53 1.89 -3.32 13.66
CA LEU A 53 0.92 -4.21 14.30
C LEU A 53 1.42 -5.66 14.32
N GLU A 54 1.94 -6.17 13.21
CA GLU A 54 2.52 -7.51 13.14
C GLU A 54 3.68 -7.67 14.13
N ALA A 55 4.58 -6.68 14.19
CA ALA A 55 5.69 -6.68 15.12
C ALA A 55 5.22 -6.62 16.58
N ALA A 56 4.17 -5.85 16.90
CA ALA A 56 3.61 -5.80 18.25
C ALA A 56 2.94 -7.13 18.63
N VAL A 57 2.12 -7.69 17.75
CA VAL A 57 1.42 -8.96 18.00
C VAL A 57 2.39 -10.12 18.21
N ALA A 58 3.50 -10.15 17.47
CA ALA A 58 4.55 -11.17 17.63
C ALA A 58 5.23 -11.16 19.02
N THR A 59 5.06 -10.09 19.81
CA THR A 59 5.59 -10.00 21.19
C THR A 59 4.60 -10.44 22.27
N LEU A 60 3.34 -10.71 21.90
CA LEU A 60 2.32 -11.10 22.86
C LEU A 60 2.54 -12.53 23.35
N PRO A 61 2.25 -12.82 24.63
CA PRO A 61 2.31 -14.18 25.16
C PRO A 61 1.18 -15.03 24.59
N ASP A 62 1.42 -16.33 24.47
CA ASP A 62 0.39 -17.30 24.13
C ASP A 62 -0.52 -17.62 25.33
N PRO A 63 -1.84 -17.75 25.13
CA PRO A 63 -2.55 -17.54 23.86
C PRO A 63 -2.78 -16.06 23.54
N VAL A 64 -2.65 -15.70 22.26
CA VAL A 64 -2.95 -14.33 21.80
C VAL A 64 -4.46 -14.07 21.85
N HIS A 65 -4.87 -13.09 22.65
CA HIS A 65 -6.26 -12.66 22.77
C HIS A 65 -6.61 -11.54 21.78
N SER A 66 -7.77 -11.64 21.13
CA SER A 66 -8.25 -10.61 20.19
C SER A 66 -8.43 -9.23 20.82
N SER A 67 -8.72 -9.15 22.12
CA SER A 67 -8.78 -7.89 22.86
C SER A 67 -7.44 -7.16 22.86
N HIS A 68 -6.32 -7.86 23.03
CA HIS A 68 -4.99 -7.27 22.97
C HIS A 68 -4.66 -6.79 21.55
N VAL A 69 -4.99 -7.58 20.53
CA VAL A 69 -4.77 -7.21 19.12
C VAL A 69 -5.57 -5.95 18.77
N ASN A 70 -6.84 -5.88 19.17
CA ASN A 70 -7.68 -4.70 18.94
C ASN A 70 -7.11 -3.45 19.63
N ALA A 71 -6.70 -3.56 20.90
CA ALA A 71 -6.12 -2.44 21.63
C ALA A 71 -4.82 -1.93 20.98
N LEU A 72 -3.96 -2.83 20.49
CA LEU A 72 -2.76 -2.47 19.73
C LEU A 72 -3.11 -1.76 18.42
N ALA A 73 -4.05 -2.30 17.65
CA ALA A 73 -4.48 -1.69 16.39
C ALA A 73 -5.05 -0.29 16.58
N GLU A 74 -5.91 -0.09 17.58
CA GLU A 74 -6.48 1.22 17.91
C GLU A 74 -5.40 2.24 18.33
N SER A 75 -4.41 1.80 19.11
CA SER A 75 -3.27 2.64 19.51
C SER A 75 -2.43 3.06 18.30
N ILE A 76 -2.10 2.12 17.43
CA ILE A 76 -1.31 2.37 16.22
C ILE A 76 -2.06 3.32 15.29
N LEU A 77 -3.36 3.10 15.07
CA LEU A 77 -4.19 3.97 14.24
C LEU A 77 -4.21 5.41 14.77
N ARG A 78 -4.46 5.61 16.08
CA ARG A 78 -4.43 6.96 16.68
C ARG A 78 -3.07 7.63 16.53
N THR A 79 -1.99 6.90 16.81
CA THR A 79 -0.63 7.45 16.78
C THR A 79 -0.20 7.80 15.35
N ALA A 80 -0.56 6.96 14.37
CA ALA A 80 -0.34 7.24 12.96
C ALA A 80 -1.22 8.41 12.47
N SER A 81 -2.47 8.52 12.91
CA SER A 81 -3.31 9.70 12.63
C SER A 81 -2.68 11.00 13.15
N ALA A 82 -1.94 10.94 14.26
CA ALA A 82 -1.22 12.08 14.83
C ALA A 82 0.08 12.45 14.08
N GLY A 83 0.49 11.66 13.08
CA GLY A 83 1.62 11.97 12.21
C GLY A 83 2.85 11.07 12.39
N GLU A 84 2.83 10.12 13.32
CA GLU A 84 3.95 9.19 13.50
C GLU A 84 4.08 8.22 12.31
N ARG A 85 5.30 8.02 11.82
CA ARG A 85 5.61 7.18 10.64
C ARG A 85 6.72 6.17 10.92
N ASN A 86 7.37 6.24 12.08
CA ASN A 86 8.35 5.26 12.50
C ASN A 86 7.67 4.01 13.06
N VAL A 87 7.91 2.87 12.41
CA VAL A 87 7.37 1.57 12.80
C VAL A 87 7.72 1.21 14.26
N ALA A 88 8.95 1.45 14.69
CA ALA A 88 9.41 1.11 16.03
C ALA A 88 8.73 1.98 17.10
N ASP A 89 8.50 3.26 16.80
CA ASP A 89 7.82 4.18 17.72
C ASP A 89 6.33 3.82 17.85
N LEU A 90 5.65 3.52 16.74
CA LEU A 90 4.27 3.01 16.73
C LEU A 90 4.12 1.73 17.56
N GLN A 91 5.00 0.76 17.33
CA GLN A 91 5.01 -0.51 18.08
C GLN A 91 5.22 -0.25 19.58
N ARG A 92 6.22 0.56 19.93
CA ARG A 92 6.58 0.85 21.32
C ARG A 92 5.43 1.53 22.05
N ILE A 93 4.82 2.55 21.45
CA ILE A 93 3.69 3.27 22.04
C ILE A 93 2.52 2.31 22.28
N ALA A 94 2.17 1.49 21.28
CA ALA A 94 1.07 0.53 21.41
C ALA A 94 1.31 -0.50 22.54
N LEU A 95 2.52 -1.04 22.67
CA LEU A 95 2.87 -1.97 23.73
C LEU A 95 2.88 -1.31 25.12
N MET A 96 3.26 -0.03 25.22
CA MET A 96 3.17 0.72 26.47
C MET A 96 1.70 0.98 26.85
N GLU A 97 0.87 1.42 25.91
CA GLU A 97 -0.55 1.66 26.15
C GLU A 97 -1.29 0.38 26.54
N LEU A 98 -0.97 -0.76 25.92
CA LEU A 98 -1.55 -2.06 26.28
C LEU A 98 -1.24 -2.44 27.74
N GLN A 99 -0.06 -2.10 28.26
CA GLN A 99 0.31 -2.36 29.65
C GLN A 99 -0.40 -1.43 30.65
N LEU A 100 -0.77 -0.24 30.21
CA LEU A 100 -1.52 0.74 31.00
C LEU A 100 -3.04 0.50 30.95
N ALA A 101 -3.51 -0.30 30.01
CA ALA A 101 -4.91 -0.64 29.89
C ALA A 101 -5.42 -1.33 31.17
N PRO A 102 -6.63 -0.99 31.65
CA PRO A 102 -7.21 -1.63 32.82
C PRO A 102 -7.28 -3.15 32.60
N ARG A 103 -6.56 -3.92 33.43
CA ARG A 103 -6.72 -5.38 33.49
C ARG A 103 -8.11 -5.66 34.06
N LYS A 104 -9.05 -6.11 33.23
CA LYS A 104 -10.35 -6.62 33.68
C LYS A 104 -10.24 -8.09 34.04
#